data_AF-A0A1I3HJ48-F1
#
_entry.id   AF-A0A1I3HJ48-F1
#
_cell.length_a   1.000
_cell.length_b   1.000
_cell.length_c   1.000
_cell.angle_alpha   90.00
_cell.angle_beta   90.00
_cell.angle_gamma   90.00
#
_symmetry.space_group_name_H-M   'P 1'
#
loop_
_entity.id
_entity.type
_entity.pdbx_description
1 polymer ?
#
loop_
_entity_poly.entity_id
_entity_poly.type
_entity_poly.pdbx_seq_one_letter_code
_entity_poly.pdbx_strand_id
1 'polypeptide(L)'
;MTDWVATVNKLRGDSDVAFPERLAKAHIDFEKIHPYLDGNGRSSRLLLNLLLVRLGYPPAIVFKNQRTKYLKAMRTADKGDYGPLGGVIARPVTNNLYKFIVPAVNGPARLVPLASLVHEKAGLTATALRAAAERGRLRAQQSENGKWQSSKRWVADYQKSKQKRPTKAATPD
;
A
#
# COMPACT_ATOMS: atom_id res chain seq x y z
N MET A 1 -6.43 -30.55 -14.85
CA MET A 1 -5.28 -29.61 -14.77
C MET A 1 -5.25 -28.64 -15.94
N THR A 2 -5.34 -29.12 -17.19
CA THR A 2 -5.32 -28.27 -18.41
C THR A 2 -6.45 -27.22 -18.43
N ASP A 3 -7.67 -27.60 -18.05
CA ASP A 3 -8.82 -26.67 -18.00
C ASP A 3 -8.64 -25.57 -16.95
N TRP A 4 -7.99 -25.91 -15.84
CA TRP A 4 -7.65 -24.95 -14.80
C TRP A 4 -6.65 -23.91 -15.32
N VAL A 5 -5.62 -24.34 -16.06
CA VAL A 5 -4.65 -23.43 -16.69
C VAL A 5 -5.35 -22.51 -17.70
N ALA A 6 -6.24 -23.05 -18.53
CA ALA A 6 -7.02 -22.26 -19.48
C ALA A 6 -7.90 -21.20 -18.77
N THR A 7 -8.50 -21.56 -17.64
CA THR A 7 -9.31 -20.65 -16.81
C THR A 7 -8.47 -19.52 -16.22
N VAL A 8 -7.32 -19.86 -15.65
CA VAL A 8 -6.40 -18.90 -15.01
C VAL A 8 -5.82 -17.91 -16.02
N ASN A 9 -5.52 -18.35 -17.25
CA ASN A 9 -5.04 -17.45 -18.30
C ASN A 9 -6.08 -16.38 -18.70
N LYS A 10 -7.37 -16.63 -18.42
CA LYS A 10 -8.46 -15.67 -18.68
C LYS A 10 -8.73 -14.74 -17.49
N LEU A 11 -7.97 -14.81 -16.39
CA LEU A 11 -8.17 -13.96 -15.21
C LEU A 11 -7.99 -12.45 -15.48
N ARG A 12 -7.27 -12.07 -16.54
CA ARG A 12 -7.10 -10.67 -16.94
C ARG A 12 -8.29 -10.09 -17.70
N GLY A 13 -9.17 -10.94 -18.23
CA GLY A 13 -10.33 -10.48 -18.99
C GLY A 13 -11.36 -9.75 -18.11
N ASP A 14 -12.19 -8.94 -18.75
CA ASP A 14 -13.34 -8.30 -18.12
C ASP A 14 -14.33 -9.34 -17.60
N SER A 15 -14.99 -9.00 -16.49
CA SER A 15 -15.87 -9.91 -15.76
C SER A 15 -16.74 -9.12 -14.80
N ASP A 16 -18.02 -9.49 -14.68
CA ASP A 16 -18.94 -8.92 -13.70
C ASP A 16 -18.62 -9.38 -12.26
N VAL A 17 -17.88 -10.48 -12.12
CA VAL A 17 -17.38 -10.99 -10.83
C VAL A 17 -16.14 -10.22 -10.38
N ALA A 18 -16.14 -9.80 -9.11
CA ALA A 18 -15.01 -9.11 -8.49
C ALA A 18 -13.70 -9.89 -8.63
N PHE A 19 -12.62 -9.19 -8.98
CA PHE A 19 -11.31 -9.81 -9.23
C PHE A 19 -10.77 -10.69 -8.08
N PRO A 20 -10.86 -10.28 -6.79
CA PRO A 20 -10.44 -11.15 -5.68
C PRO A 20 -11.24 -12.44 -5.56
N GLU A 21 -12.52 -12.44 -5.95
CA GLU A 21 -13.36 -13.64 -5.93
C GLU A 21 -12.98 -14.60 -7.06
N ARG A 22 -12.61 -14.07 -8.22
CA ARG A 22 -12.06 -14.87 -9.34
C ARG A 22 -10.75 -15.56 -8.93
N LEU A 23 -9.88 -14.85 -8.21
CA LEU A 23 -8.65 -15.43 -7.64
C LEU A 23 -8.96 -16.50 -6.58
N ALA A 24 -9.94 -16.25 -5.71
CA ALA A 24 -10.40 -17.22 -4.71
C ALA A 24 -10.95 -18.49 -5.36
N LYS A 25 -11.74 -18.34 -6.44
CA LYS A 25 -12.23 -19.47 -7.23
C LYS A 25 -11.07 -20.26 -7.84
N ALA A 26 -10.12 -19.60 -8.50
CA ALA A 26 -8.96 -20.27 -9.08
C ALA A 26 -8.14 -21.03 -8.03
N HIS A 27 -7.97 -20.45 -6.84
CA HIS A 27 -7.29 -21.09 -5.70
C HIS A 27 -8.00 -22.36 -5.23
N ILE A 28 -9.32 -22.30 -5.06
CA ILE A 28 -10.15 -23.45 -4.65
C ILE A 28 -10.17 -24.54 -5.72
N ASP A 29 -10.33 -24.16 -6.99
CA ASP A 29 -10.35 -25.11 -8.10
C ASP A 29 -9.02 -25.89 -8.19
N PHE A 30 -7.88 -25.22 -7.94
CA PHE A 30 -6.60 -25.91 -7.86
C PHE A 30 -6.52 -26.85 -6.66
N GLU A 31 -6.94 -26.38 -5.49
CA GLU A 31 -6.92 -27.18 -4.27
C GLU A 31 -7.80 -28.44 -4.39
N LYS A 32 -8.90 -28.37 -5.15
CA LYS A 32 -9.78 -29.52 -5.46
C LYS A 32 -9.12 -30.56 -6.36
N ILE A 33 -8.19 -30.18 -7.24
CA ILE A 33 -7.44 -31.14 -8.08
C ILE A 33 -6.57 -32.05 -7.19
N HIS A 34 -6.05 -31.52 -6.09
CA HIS A 34 -5.25 -32.25 -5.09
C HIS A 34 -4.15 -33.15 -5.71
N PRO A 35 -3.23 -32.61 -6.54
CA PRO A 35 -2.33 -33.43 -7.36
C PRO A 35 -1.18 -34.10 -6.60
N TYR A 36 -0.95 -33.76 -5.32
CA TYR A 36 0.16 -34.28 -4.53
C TYR A 36 -0.34 -35.08 -3.32
N LEU A 37 0.50 -35.98 -2.80
CA LEU A 37 0.18 -36.77 -1.58
C LEU A 37 0.16 -35.89 -0.32
N ASP A 38 1.11 -34.97 -0.19
CA ASP A 38 1.16 -33.93 0.83
C ASP A 38 1.63 -32.61 0.20
N GLY A 39 1.36 -31.49 0.86
CA GLY A 39 1.84 -30.18 0.45
C GLY A 39 0.88 -29.41 -0.44
N ASN A 40 -0.29 -29.95 -0.79
CA ASN A 40 -1.29 -29.27 -1.63
C ASN A 40 -1.60 -27.86 -1.13
N GLY A 41 -1.80 -27.67 0.17
CA GLY A 41 -2.05 -26.34 0.73
C GLY A 41 -0.85 -25.39 0.59
N ARG A 42 0.40 -25.89 0.66
CA ARG A 42 1.62 -25.09 0.46
C ARG A 42 1.77 -24.71 -1.01
N SER A 43 1.64 -25.69 -1.91
CA SER A 43 1.70 -25.50 -3.37
C SER A 43 0.60 -24.57 -3.86
N SER A 44 -0.64 -24.71 -3.35
CA SER A 44 -1.77 -23.88 -3.71
C SER A 44 -1.55 -22.41 -3.33
N ARG A 45 -1.08 -22.14 -2.11
CA ARG A 45 -0.72 -20.76 -1.68
C ARG A 45 0.47 -20.19 -2.47
N LEU A 46 1.45 -21.01 -2.82
CA LEU A 46 2.58 -20.58 -3.63
C LEU A 46 2.12 -20.20 -5.04
N LEU A 47 1.23 -21.02 -5.63
CA LEU A 47 0.65 -20.79 -6.94
C LEU A 47 -0.22 -19.53 -6.96
N LEU A 48 -1.05 -19.31 -5.94
CA LEU A 48 -1.81 -18.06 -5.78
C LEU A 48 -0.88 -16.85 -5.78
N ASN A 49 0.23 -16.90 -5.04
CA ASN A 49 1.20 -15.81 -5.00
C ASN A 49 1.93 -15.63 -6.34
N LEU A 50 2.24 -16.72 -7.04
CA LEU A 50 2.79 -16.65 -8.40
C LEU A 50 1.81 -15.93 -9.35
N LEU A 51 0.52 -16.23 -9.28
CA LEU A 51 -0.51 -15.55 -10.07
C LEU A 51 -0.58 -14.07 -9.74
N LEU A 52 -0.63 -13.70 -8.46
CA LEU A 52 -0.64 -12.30 -8.03
C LEU A 52 0.55 -11.53 -8.60
N VAL A 53 1.77 -12.07 -8.48
CA VAL A 53 2.99 -11.44 -9.00
C VAL A 53 2.96 -11.31 -10.51
N ARG A 54 2.54 -12.36 -11.24
CA ARG A 54 2.37 -12.33 -12.70
C ARG A 54 1.30 -11.33 -13.15
N LEU A 55 0.37 -10.97 -12.27
CA LEU A 55 -0.67 -9.97 -12.50
C LEU A 55 -0.28 -8.58 -12.01
N GLY A 56 0.93 -8.39 -11.48
CA GLY A 56 1.44 -7.08 -11.01
C GLY A 56 1.02 -6.74 -9.57
N TYR A 57 0.46 -7.68 -8.82
CA TYR A 57 0.06 -7.49 -7.44
C TYR A 57 1.11 -8.02 -6.45
N PRO A 58 1.26 -7.40 -5.27
CA PRO A 58 2.10 -7.95 -4.22
C PRO A 58 1.55 -9.28 -3.70
N PRO A 59 2.40 -10.15 -3.12
CA PRO A 59 1.98 -11.42 -2.54
C PRO A 59 0.93 -11.26 -1.43
N ALA A 60 -0.01 -12.20 -1.37
CA ALA A 60 -1.02 -12.31 -0.32
C ALA A 60 -0.52 -13.25 0.81
N ILE A 61 0.18 -12.68 1.79
CA ILE A 61 0.72 -13.47 2.91
C ILE A 61 -0.39 -13.73 3.93
N VAL A 62 -0.76 -15.01 4.08
CA VAL A 62 -1.68 -15.48 5.13
C VAL A 62 -0.86 -15.90 6.35
N PHE A 63 -0.94 -15.12 7.44
CA PHE A 63 -0.18 -15.37 8.66
C PHE A 63 -0.73 -16.55 9.48
N LYS A 64 0.10 -17.16 10.33
CA LYS A 64 -0.29 -18.31 11.17
C LYS A 64 -1.52 -18.02 12.03
N ASN A 65 -1.62 -16.81 12.59
CA ASN A 65 -2.77 -16.37 13.39
C ASN A 65 -4.07 -16.21 12.58
N GLN A 66 -3.99 -16.15 11.25
CA GLN A 66 -5.15 -16.07 10.35
C GLN A 66 -5.61 -17.44 9.85
N ARG A 67 -4.92 -18.53 10.23
CA ARG A 67 -5.22 -19.89 9.75
C ARG A 67 -6.69 -20.26 9.89
N THR A 68 -7.30 -20.04 11.05
CA THR A 68 -8.70 -20.38 11.28
C THR A 68 -9.64 -19.62 10.34
N LYS A 69 -9.39 -18.32 10.14
CA LYS A 69 -10.17 -17.48 9.23
C LYS A 69 -10.02 -17.95 7.79
N TYR A 70 -8.80 -18.25 7.36
CA TYR A 70 -8.50 -18.77 6.03
C TYR A 70 -9.23 -20.10 5.79
N LEU A 71 -9.12 -21.08 6.70
CA LEU A 71 -9.79 -22.37 6.56
C LEU A 71 -11.32 -22.27 6.59
N LYS A 72 -11.88 -21.30 7.31
CA LYS A 72 -13.33 -21.03 7.28
C LYS A 72 -13.76 -20.44 5.93
N ALA A 73 -12.98 -19.50 5.40
CA ALA A 73 -13.23 -18.89 4.10
C ALA A 73 -13.12 -19.92 2.97
N MET A 74 -12.14 -20.82 3.02
CA MET A 74 -11.99 -21.95 2.09
C MET A 74 -13.25 -22.83 2.06
N ARG A 75 -13.72 -23.26 3.25
CA ARG A 75 -14.96 -24.06 3.37
C ARG A 75 -16.22 -23.35 2.86
N THR A 76 -16.22 -22.02 2.86
CA THR A 76 -17.34 -21.22 2.34
C THR A 76 -17.27 -21.14 0.82
N ALA A 77 -16.05 -20.95 0.29
CA ALA A 77 -15.76 -20.96 -1.14
C ALA A 77 -15.99 -22.33 -1.79
N ASP A 78 -15.78 -23.43 -1.07
CA ASP A 78 -16.14 -24.77 -1.53
C ASP A 78 -17.64 -24.92 -1.83
N LYS A 79 -18.48 -24.14 -1.13
CA LYS A 79 -19.94 -24.09 -1.33
C LYS A 79 -20.38 -23.08 -2.40
N GLY A 80 -19.43 -22.42 -3.08
CA GLY A 80 -19.69 -21.45 -4.14
C GLY A 80 -19.68 -19.98 -3.71
N ASP A 81 -19.56 -19.67 -2.41
CA ASP A 81 -19.40 -18.29 -1.95
C ASP A 81 -17.91 -17.92 -1.80
N TYR A 82 -17.38 -17.29 -2.86
CA TYR A 82 -15.97 -16.91 -2.94
C TYR A 82 -15.65 -15.59 -2.23
N GLY A 83 -16.65 -14.80 -1.84
CA GLY A 83 -16.48 -13.48 -1.24
C GLY A 83 -15.56 -13.47 0.00
N PRO A 84 -15.81 -14.34 0.99
CA PRO A 84 -14.98 -14.42 2.20
C PRO A 84 -13.51 -14.74 1.91
N LEU A 85 -13.24 -15.66 0.97
CA LEU A 85 -11.88 -16.03 0.60
C LEU A 85 -11.22 -14.93 -0.23
N GLY A 86 -11.96 -14.30 -1.15
CA GLY A 86 -11.53 -13.12 -1.89
C GLY A 86 -11.10 -11.99 -0.95
N GLY A 87 -11.85 -11.76 0.14
CA GLY A 87 -11.48 -10.79 1.17
C GLY A 87 -10.21 -11.17 1.96
N VAL A 88 -9.99 -12.46 2.21
CA VAL A 88 -8.74 -12.96 2.84
C VAL A 88 -7.53 -12.74 1.93
N ILE A 89 -7.70 -12.82 0.61
CA ILE A 89 -6.65 -12.58 -0.38
C ILE A 89 -6.42 -11.07 -0.60
N ALA A 90 -7.49 -10.31 -0.79
CA ALA A 90 -7.42 -8.89 -1.12
C ALA A 90 -6.79 -8.06 0.00
N ARG A 91 -7.09 -8.37 1.27
CA ARG A 91 -6.67 -7.52 2.38
C ARG A 91 -5.13 -7.45 2.56
N PRO A 92 -4.39 -8.57 2.55
CA PRO A 92 -2.93 -8.53 2.50
C PRO A 92 -2.36 -7.82 1.26
N VAL A 93 -2.96 -8.04 0.08
CA VAL A 93 -2.54 -7.39 -1.18
C VAL A 93 -2.65 -5.87 -1.04
N THR A 94 -3.82 -5.38 -0.65
CA THR A 94 -4.09 -3.95 -0.45
C THR A 94 -3.19 -3.36 0.63
N ASN A 95 -3.00 -4.04 1.77
CA ASN A 95 -2.10 -3.60 2.82
C ASN A 95 -0.65 -3.47 2.31
N ASN A 96 -0.18 -4.42 1.52
CA ASN A 96 1.17 -4.39 0.96
C ASN A 96 1.34 -3.29 -0.09
N LEU A 97 0.32 -3.05 -0.92
CA LEU A 97 0.30 -1.91 -1.84
C LEU A 97 0.45 -0.59 -1.07
N TYR A 98 -0.37 -0.36 -0.05
CA TYR A 98 -0.30 0.85 0.76
C TYR A 98 0.99 1.00 1.56
N LYS A 99 1.56 -0.12 2.04
CA LYS A 99 2.77 -0.09 2.86
C LYS A 99 4.04 0.11 2.05
N PHE A 100 4.13 -0.47 0.86
CA PHE A 100 5.38 -0.55 0.12
C PHE A 100 5.34 0.13 -1.24
N ILE A 101 4.23 0.04 -1.96
CA ILE A 101 4.14 0.50 -3.36
C ILE A 101 3.68 1.96 -3.42
N VAL A 102 2.59 2.32 -2.73
CA VAL A 102 2.08 3.70 -2.69
C VAL A 102 3.16 4.70 -2.22
N PRO A 103 3.96 4.42 -1.17
CA PRO A 103 5.04 5.33 -0.77
C PRO A 103 6.19 5.41 -1.78
N ALA A 104 6.42 4.35 -2.57
CA ALA A 104 7.48 4.31 -3.58
C ALA A 104 7.07 5.02 -4.88
N VAL A 105 5.78 4.96 -5.25
CA VAL A 105 5.21 5.60 -6.45
C VAL A 105 4.95 7.09 -6.23
N ASN A 106 4.62 7.51 -4.99
CA ASN A 106 4.37 8.92 -4.65
C ASN A 106 5.62 9.82 -4.59
N GLY A 107 6.78 9.35 -5.05
CA GLY A 107 8.01 10.14 -5.15
C GLY A 107 8.65 10.53 -3.79
N PRO A 108 9.86 11.12 -3.81
CA PRO A 108 10.74 11.30 -2.63
C PRO A 108 10.24 12.31 -1.58
N ALA A 109 9.08 12.93 -1.78
CA ALA A 109 8.45 13.78 -0.80
C ALA A 109 7.40 12.95 -0.06
N ARG A 110 7.79 12.30 1.04
CA ARG A 110 6.84 11.76 2.02
C ARG A 110 6.05 12.93 2.60
N LEU A 111 4.99 13.33 1.89
CA LEU A 111 4.13 14.45 2.26
C LEU A 111 3.35 14.05 3.50
N VAL A 112 3.64 14.73 4.59
CA VAL A 112 2.94 14.58 5.86
C VAL A 112 2.35 15.94 6.24
N PRO A 113 1.27 15.96 7.05
CA PRO A 113 0.73 17.22 7.55
C PRO A 113 1.83 18.06 8.20
N LEU A 114 1.79 19.39 8.01
CA LEU A 114 2.81 20.30 8.56
C LEU A 114 2.98 20.17 10.08
N ALA A 115 1.90 19.84 10.80
CA ALA A 115 1.94 19.57 12.24
C ALA A 115 2.88 18.42 12.62
N SER A 116 3.05 17.42 11.75
CA SER A 116 3.96 16.28 11.98
C SER A 116 5.43 16.60 11.67
N LEU A 117 5.73 17.81 11.20
CA LEU A 117 7.08 18.28 10.86
C LEU A 117 7.62 19.35 11.83
N VAL A 118 6.88 19.59 12.92
CA VAL A 118 7.24 20.51 13.99
C VAL A 118 8.49 20.01 14.72
N HIS A 119 9.41 20.93 14.99
CA HIS A 119 10.59 20.69 15.81
C HIS A 119 10.74 21.86 16.78
N GLU A 120 10.15 21.71 17.97
CA GLU A 120 10.07 22.77 18.98
C GLU A 120 11.45 23.24 19.45
N LYS A 121 12.39 22.30 19.65
CA LYS A 121 13.79 22.61 19.99
C LYS A 121 14.53 23.45 18.94
N ALA A 122 14.02 23.50 17.70
CA ALA A 122 14.56 24.31 16.60
C ALA A 122 13.72 25.58 16.33
N GLY A 123 12.69 25.86 17.14
CA GLY A 123 11.80 27.01 16.96
C GLY A 123 10.88 26.91 15.74
N LEU A 124 10.64 25.69 15.21
CA LEU A 124 9.68 25.48 14.12
C LEU A 124 8.34 25.02 14.66
N THR A 125 7.38 25.94 14.70
CA THR A 125 5.98 25.67 15.06
C THR A 125 5.14 25.34 13.82
N ALA A 126 4.00 24.67 14.03
CA ALA A 126 3.06 24.33 12.96
C ALA A 126 2.55 25.59 12.23
N THR A 127 2.29 26.67 12.99
CA THR A 127 1.84 27.96 12.47
C THR A 127 2.88 28.62 11.58
N ALA A 128 4.17 28.54 11.96
CA ALA A 128 5.26 29.08 11.16
C ALA A 128 5.47 28.31 9.85
N LEU A 129 5.37 26.98 9.90
CA LEU A 129 5.44 26.13 8.70
C LEU A 129 4.25 26.38 7.77
N ARG A 130 3.05 26.57 8.32
CA ARG A 130 1.85 26.90 7.54
C ARG A 130 1.97 28.24 6.84
N ALA A 131 2.36 29.29 7.58
CA ALA A 131 2.59 30.60 6.99
C ALA A 131 3.71 30.58 5.93
N ALA A 132 4.74 29.74 6.10
CA ALA A 132 5.78 29.56 5.09
C ALA A 132 5.28 28.85 3.83
N ALA A 133 4.40 27.86 3.96
CA ALA A 133 3.74 27.18 2.84
C ALA A 133 2.80 28.13 2.07
N GLU A 134 1.95 28.86 2.78
CA GLU A 134 1.00 29.82 2.19
C GLU A 134 1.72 30.97 1.46
N ARG A 135 2.88 31.40 1.95
CA ARG A 135 3.72 32.42 1.31
C ARG A 135 4.65 31.86 0.22
N GLY A 136 4.54 30.58 -0.14
CA GLY A 136 5.37 29.92 -1.15
C GLY A 136 6.86 29.76 -0.79
N ARG A 137 7.23 29.99 0.48
CA ARG A 137 8.62 29.87 0.97
C ARG A 137 9.00 28.44 1.35
N LEU A 138 8.01 27.61 1.63
CA LEU A 138 8.16 26.17 1.88
C LEU A 138 7.40 25.43 0.78
N ARG A 139 8.08 24.50 0.08
CA ARG A 139 7.41 23.59 -0.84
C ARG A 139 6.38 22.76 -0.06
N ALA A 140 5.12 22.81 -0.47
CA ALA A 140 4.01 22.13 0.17
C ALA A 140 2.88 21.90 -0.85
N GLN A 141 1.99 20.96 -0.57
CA GLN A 141 0.80 20.65 -1.36
C GLN A 141 -0.43 20.62 -0.44
N GLN A 142 -1.59 21.01 -0.95
CA GLN A 142 -2.86 20.80 -0.25
C GLN A 142 -3.42 19.42 -0.60
N SER A 143 -3.80 18.66 0.42
CA SER A 143 -4.59 17.44 0.27
C SER A 143 -6.03 17.79 -0.13
N GLU A 144 -6.78 16.83 -0.68
CA GLU A 144 -8.21 16.94 -1.02
C GLU A 144 -9.08 17.50 0.13
N ASN A 145 -8.64 17.33 1.38
CA ASN A 145 -9.30 17.86 2.58
C ASN A 145 -8.84 19.29 2.98
N GLY A 146 -8.16 20.03 2.09
CA GLY A 146 -7.65 21.39 2.34
C GLY A 146 -6.50 21.47 3.35
N LYS A 147 -5.94 20.33 3.77
CA LYS A 147 -4.82 20.29 4.73
C LYS A 147 -3.48 20.43 3.99
N TRP A 148 -2.65 21.37 4.44
CA TRP A 148 -1.28 21.53 3.95
C TRP A 148 -0.38 20.36 4.36
N GLN A 149 0.35 19.82 3.38
CA GLN A 149 1.32 18.75 3.53
C GLN A 149 2.67 19.16 2.93
N SER A 150 3.76 18.77 3.58
CA SER A 150 5.13 18.98 3.09
C SER A 150 6.00 17.76 3.45
N SER A 151 7.27 17.75 3.04
CA SER A 151 8.19 16.65 3.33
C SER A 151 9.29 17.09 4.30
N LYS A 152 9.85 16.13 5.05
CA LYS A 152 11.01 16.37 5.92
C LYS A 152 12.18 17.02 5.17
N ARG A 153 12.41 16.61 3.91
CA ARG A 153 13.47 17.16 3.05
C ARG A 153 13.22 18.64 2.73
N TRP A 154 12.00 19.00 2.32
CA TRP A 154 11.65 20.38 2.01
C TRP A 154 11.70 21.31 3.23
N VAL A 155 11.33 20.81 4.41
CA VAL A 155 11.48 21.58 5.66
C VAL A 155 12.95 21.77 6.02
N ALA A 156 13.80 20.75 5.84
CA ALA A 156 15.24 20.87 6.08
C ALA A 156 15.91 21.86 5.11
N ASP A 157 15.51 21.85 3.83
CA ASP A 157 15.98 22.81 2.82
C ASP A 157 15.54 24.24 3.18
N TYR A 158 14.29 24.42 3.62
CA TYR A 158 13.79 25.70 4.13
C TYR A 158 14.58 26.19 5.35
N GLN A 159 14.87 25.31 6.32
CA GLN A 159 15.67 25.67 7.51
C GLN A 159 17.08 26.15 7.13
N LYS A 160 17.76 25.45 6.21
CA LYS A 160 19.08 25.86 5.71
C LYS A 160 19.02 27.21 5.02
N SER A 161 17.95 27.50 4.26
CA SER A 161 17.76 28.82 3.64
C SER A 161 17.52 29.94 4.67
N LYS A 162 16.86 29.64 5.79
CA LYS A 162 16.63 30.59 6.90
C LYS A 162 17.94 30.96 7.60
N GLN A 163 18.85 30.00 7.78
CA GLN A 163 20.15 30.20 8.42
C GLN A 163 21.16 30.96 7.55
N LYS A 164 21.00 30.97 6.21
CA LYS A 164 21.88 31.67 5.26
C LYS A 164 21.56 33.16 5.05
N ARG A 165 20.58 33.75 5.74
CA ARG A 165 20.35 35.20 5.67
C ARG A 165 21.51 35.91 6.37
N PRO A 166 22.24 36.83 5.70
CA PRO A 166 23.27 37.61 6.37
C PRO A 166 22.58 38.46 7.45
N THR A 167 23.14 38.41 8.66
CA THR A 167 22.92 39.43 9.68
C THR A 167 23.17 40.77 9.01
N LYS A 168 22.14 41.62 8.96
CA LYS A 168 22.29 43.02 8.54
C LYS A 168 23.39 43.58 9.44
N ALA A 169 24.53 43.94 8.83
CA ALA A 169 25.65 44.54 9.54
C ALA A 169 25.11 45.69 10.39
N ALA A 170 25.48 45.71 11.67
CA ALA A 170 25.30 46.87 12.52
C ALA A 170 25.99 48.05 11.80
N THR A 171 25.24 49.11 11.55
CA THR A 171 25.80 50.38 11.14
C THR A 171 26.70 50.86 12.29
N PRO A 172 28.02 51.03 12.11
CA PRO A 172 28.85 51.73 13.09
C PRO A 172 28.64 53.24 12.91
N ASP A 173 28.43 53.91 14.05
CA ASP A 173 28.47 55.35 14.38
C ASP A 173 28.08 56.39 13.31
#